data_AF-A0A5N0YM82-F1
#
_entry.id   AF-A0A5N0YM82-F1
#
_cell.length_a   1.000
_cell.length_b   1.000
_cell.length_c   1.000
_cell.angle_alpha   90.00
_cell.angle_beta   90.00
_cell.angle_gamma   90.00
#
_symmetry.space_group_name_H-M   'P 1'
#
loop_
_entity.id
_entity.type
_entity.pdbx_description
1 polymer ?
#
loop_
_entity_poly.entity_id
_entity_poly.type
_entity_poly.pdbx_seq_one_letter_code
_entity_poly.pdbx_strand_id
1 'polypeptide(L)'
;MENHFELEHIGINMENETEAQELAKQLSMIFNLTPRHGQKSEFAGDYFECMKSPFLGKNGHIAMQTANLESAVAELKAKGLSFNMETAAYDEENKLKNIYLAGEFGGFAIHILRK
;
A
#
# COMPACT_ATOMS: atom_id res chain seq x y z
N MET A 1 21.65 -10.38 -0.47
CA MET A 1 21.00 -10.43 -1.78
C MET A 1 20.21 -9.15 -1.93
N GLU A 2 20.17 -8.60 -3.13
CA GLU A 2 19.43 -7.37 -3.43
C GLU A 2 18.13 -7.78 -4.13
N ASN A 3 16.99 -7.45 -3.51
CA ASN A 3 15.66 -7.70 -4.05
C ASN A 3 15.24 -6.54 -4.96
N HIS A 4 14.52 -6.88 -6.01
CA HIS A 4 13.90 -5.89 -6.89
C HIS A 4 12.53 -5.48 -6.32
N PHE A 5 12.26 -4.17 -6.33
CA PHE A 5 10.99 -3.61 -5.89
C PHE A 5 10.38 -2.77 -7.01
N GLU A 6 9.09 -2.96 -7.24
CA GLU A 6 8.30 -2.18 -8.21
C GLU A 6 7.26 -1.37 -7.45
N LEU A 7 7.00 -0.13 -7.87
CA LEU A 7 5.85 0.61 -7.35
C LEU A 7 4.57 -0.11 -7.80
N GLU A 8 3.68 -0.36 -6.85
CA GLU A 8 2.37 -0.96 -7.10
C GLU A 8 1.31 0.16 -7.14
N HIS A 9 1.00 0.74 -5.98
CA HIS A 9 0.01 1.81 -5.83
C HIS A 9 0.43 2.84 -4.79
N ILE A 10 -0.30 3.96 -4.79
CA ILE A 10 -0.30 4.96 -3.74
C ILE A 10 -1.66 4.94 -3.04
N GLY A 11 -1.63 4.67 -1.74
CA GLY A 11 -2.75 4.86 -0.84
C GLY A 11 -2.82 6.30 -0.38
N ILE A 12 -3.99 6.91 -0.48
CA ILE A 12 -4.27 8.29 -0.09
C ILE A 12 -5.34 8.26 1.00
N ASN A 13 -4.99 8.72 2.20
CA ASN A 13 -5.95 8.79 3.30
C ASN A 13 -6.96 9.92 3.07
N MET A 14 -8.25 9.57 3.01
CA MET A 14 -9.36 10.53 3.01
C MET A 14 -10.15 10.43 4.30
N GLU A 15 -10.85 11.50 4.65
CA GLU A 15 -11.61 11.59 5.90
C GLU A 15 -12.85 10.69 5.90
N ASN A 16 -13.44 10.45 4.72
CA ASN A 16 -14.68 9.70 4.57
C ASN A 16 -14.85 9.10 3.16
N GLU A 17 -15.85 8.22 3.01
CA GLU A 17 -16.17 7.55 1.75
C GLU A 17 -16.52 8.51 0.60
N THR A 18 -17.23 9.60 0.88
CA THR A 18 -17.62 10.56 -0.15
C THR A 18 -16.40 11.26 -0.75
N GLU A 19 -15.45 11.67 0.08
CA GLU A 19 -14.19 12.28 -0.36
C GLU A 19 -13.31 11.27 -1.13
N ALA A 20 -13.24 10.02 -0.68
CA ALA A 20 -12.54 8.95 -1.39
C ALA A 20 -13.12 8.71 -2.78
N GLN A 21 -14.45 8.67 -2.90
CA GLN A 21 -15.13 8.46 -4.17
C GLN A 21 -14.90 9.63 -5.14
N GLU A 22 -14.97 10.87 -4.65
CA GLU A 22 -14.74 12.06 -5.47
C GLU A 22 -13.29 12.11 -5.97
N LEU A 23 -12.30 11.85 -5.11
CA LEU A 23 -10.90 11.82 -5.52
C LEU A 23 -10.62 10.71 -6.54
N ALA A 24 -11.12 9.48 -6.29
CA ALA A 24 -10.95 8.37 -7.22
C ALA A 24 -11.56 8.68 -8.60
N LYS A 25 -12.72 9.34 -8.64
CA LYS A 25 -13.36 9.78 -9.88
C LYS A 25 -12.52 10.85 -10.61
N GLN A 26 -11.99 11.84 -9.88
CA GLN A 26 -11.13 12.87 -10.46
C GLN A 26 -9.85 12.29 -11.06
N LEU A 27 -9.14 11.44 -10.32
CA LEU A 27 -7.93 10.78 -10.81
C LEU A 27 -8.22 9.87 -12.00
N SER A 28 -9.34 9.13 -11.96
CA SER A 28 -9.79 8.31 -13.09
C SER A 28 -10.04 9.15 -14.34
N MET A 29 -10.67 10.31 -14.20
CA MET A 29 -10.88 11.24 -15.31
C MET A 29 -9.56 11.79 -15.86
N ILE A 30 -8.65 12.25 -15.00
CA ILE A 30 -7.38 12.87 -15.40
C ILE A 30 -6.51 11.89 -16.20
N PHE A 31 -6.47 10.63 -15.79
CA PHE A 31 -5.57 9.62 -16.35
C PHE A 31 -6.26 8.57 -17.24
N ASN A 32 -7.56 8.74 -17.54
CA ASN A 32 -8.38 7.78 -18.30
C ASN A 32 -8.38 6.36 -17.70
N LEU A 33 -8.54 6.25 -16.38
CA LEU A 33 -8.56 4.98 -15.66
C LEU A 33 -10.00 4.53 -15.40
N THR A 34 -10.18 3.21 -15.26
CA THR A 34 -11.46 2.63 -14.84
C THR A 34 -11.52 2.63 -13.31
N PRO A 35 -12.50 3.30 -12.68
CA PRO A 35 -12.64 3.27 -11.23
C PRO A 35 -13.10 1.88 -10.75
N ARG A 36 -12.71 1.52 -9.52
CA ARG A 36 -13.12 0.27 -8.88
C ARG A 36 -13.51 0.52 -7.42
N HIS A 37 -14.69 0.03 -7.05
CA HIS A 37 -15.19 0.12 -5.68
C HIS A 37 -14.61 -0.99 -4.80
N GLY A 38 -14.05 -0.62 -3.66
CA GLY A 38 -13.54 -1.51 -2.64
C GLY A 38 -14.28 -1.36 -1.31
N GLN A 39 -14.04 -2.32 -0.40
CA GLN A 39 -14.67 -2.29 0.92
C GLN A 39 -14.12 -1.15 1.79
N LYS A 40 -12.79 -0.97 1.80
CA LYS A 40 -12.10 0.03 2.65
C LYS A 40 -11.67 1.28 1.89
N SER A 41 -11.74 1.24 0.56
CA SER A 41 -11.14 2.21 -0.33
C SER A 41 -11.87 2.26 -1.66
N GLU A 42 -11.72 3.38 -2.34
CA GLU A 42 -12.13 3.63 -3.73
C GLU A 42 -10.88 3.69 -4.60
N PHE A 43 -10.89 3.05 -5.76
CA PHE A 43 -9.71 2.97 -6.62
C PHE A 43 -9.89 3.77 -7.91
N ALA A 44 -8.83 4.46 -8.33
CA ALA A 44 -8.69 4.96 -9.70
C ALA A 44 -7.68 4.09 -10.45
N GLY A 45 -8.20 3.15 -11.26
CA GLY A 45 -7.40 2.11 -11.87
C GLY A 45 -6.65 1.28 -10.84
N ASP A 46 -5.44 0.85 -11.19
CA ASP A 46 -4.59 0.03 -10.31
C ASP A 46 -3.64 0.88 -9.43
N TYR A 47 -3.53 2.19 -9.70
CA TYR A 47 -2.43 3.01 -9.14
C TYR A 47 -2.81 3.82 -7.91
N PHE A 48 -4.07 4.20 -7.75
CA PHE A 48 -4.51 5.08 -6.67
C PHE A 48 -5.57 4.41 -5.83
N GLU A 49 -5.25 4.18 -4.56
CA GLU A 49 -6.16 3.69 -3.54
C GLU A 49 -6.59 4.85 -2.65
N CYS A 50 -7.80 5.37 -2.81
CA CYS A 50 -8.36 6.42 -1.98
C CYS A 50 -9.07 5.79 -0.78
N MET A 51 -8.46 5.85 0.41
CA MET A 51 -8.98 5.22 1.62
C MET A 51 -10.24 5.93 2.12
N LYS A 52 -11.29 5.19 2.49
CA LYS A 52 -12.57 5.75 3.00
C LYS A 52 -12.46 6.30 4.44
N SER A 53 -11.39 5.98 5.14
CA SER A 53 -11.02 6.57 6.42
C SER A 53 -9.50 6.49 6.57
N PRO A 54 -8.85 7.37 7.35
CA PRO A 54 -7.41 7.31 7.54
C PRO A 54 -6.98 5.95 8.13
N PHE A 55 -5.89 5.41 7.60
CA PHE A 55 -5.25 4.20 8.13
C PHE A 55 -3.82 4.48 8.61
N LEU A 56 -2.80 4.03 7.88
CA LEU A 56 -1.39 4.26 8.22
C LEU A 56 -0.81 5.42 7.40
N GLY A 57 0.16 6.10 8.01
CA GLY A 57 0.78 7.30 7.46
C GLY A 57 -0.15 8.52 7.50
N LYS A 58 0.41 9.72 7.63
CA LYS A 58 -0.39 10.95 7.62
C LYS A 58 -1.10 11.16 6.28
N ASN A 59 -0.43 10.86 5.17
CA ASN A 59 -0.91 11.06 3.81
C ASN A 59 -1.46 9.76 3.18
N GLY A 60 -1.33 8.62 3.88
CA GLY A 60 -1.60 7.28 3.36
C GLY A 60 -0.32 6.46 3.22
N HIS A 61 -0.24 5.61 2.19
CA HIS A 61 0.85 4.66 2.02
C HIS A 61 1.42 4.61 0.60
N ILE A 62 2.67 4.22 0.49
CA ILE A 62 3.31 3.87 -0.78
C ILE A 62 3.48 2.35 -0.79
N ALA A 63 2.85 1.69 -1.75
CA ALA A 63 2.94 0.26 -1.92
C ALA A 63 4.02 -0.12 -2.92
N MET A 64 4.96 -0.94 -2.46
CA MET A 64 5.95 -1.59 -3.29
C MET A 64 5.65 -3.08 -3.36
N GLN A 65 5.92 -3.72 -4.49
CA GLN A 65 5.80 -5.17 -4.63
C GLN A 65 7.13 -5.82 -4.98
N THR A 66 7.30 -7.07 -4.58
CA THR A 66 8.48 -7.88 -4.91
C THR A 66 8.09 -9.36 -5.10
N ALA A 67 8.91 -10.12 -5.82
CA ALA A 67 8.65 -11.52 -6.09
C ALA A 67 8.84 -12.42 -4.85
N ASN A 68 9.71 -12.03 -3.91
CA ASN A 68 10.00 -12.81 -2.70
C ASN A 68 10.00 -11.89 -1.47
N LEU A 69 8.84 -11.79 -0.82
CA LEU A 69 8.64 -10.88 0.29
C LEU A 69 9.46 -11.27 1.52
N GLU A 70 9.62 -12.56 1.79
CA GLU A 70 10.43 -13.06 2.91
C GLU A 70 11.91 -12.67 2.76
N SER A 71 12.46 -12.79 1.55
CA SER A 71 13.83 -12.34 1.24
C SER A 71 13.96 -10.82 1.38
N ALA A 72 12.99 -10.06 0.88
CA ALA A 72 12.95 -8.62 1.02
C ALA A 72 12.88 -8.16 2.49
N VAL A 73 12.09 -8.84 3.32
CA VAL A 73 12.03 -8.58 4.77
C VAL A 73 13.39 -8.80 5.42
N ALA A 74 14.09 -9.89 5.08
CA ALA A 74 15.42 -10.16 5.61
C ALA A 74 16.44 -9.10 5.19
N GLU A 75 16.42 -8.67 3.92
CA GLU A 75 17.28 -7.60 3.41
C GLU A 75 17.02 -6.27 4.12
N LEU A 76 15.77 -5.87 4.26
CA LEU A 76 15.39 -4.59 4.88
C LEU A 76 15.71 -4.58 6.39
N LYS A 77 15.55 -5.72 7.08
CA LYS A 77 16.04 -5.88 8.45
C LYS A 77 17.55 -5.73 8.55
N ALA A 78 18.30 -6.30 7.61
CA ALA A 78 19.77 -6.15 7.55
C ALA A 78 20.18 -4.69 7.29
N LYS A 79 19.34 -3.90 6.63
CA LYS A 79 19.47 -2.44 6.46
C LYS A 79 19.06 -1.62 7.69
N GLY A 80 18.65 -2.27 8.79
CA GLY A 80 18.26 -1.62 10.03
C GLY A 80 16.80 -1.15 10.10
N LEU A 81 15.96 -1.58 9.15
CA LEU A 81 14.53 -1.27 9.18
C LEU A 81 13.75 -2.29 10.00
N SER A 82 12.72 -1.81 10.68
CA SER A 82 11.77 -2.62 11.44
C SER A 82 10.43 -2.70 10.72
N PHE A 83 9.60 -3.66 11.08
CA PHE A 83 8.29 -3.91 10.48
C PHE A 83 7.19 -3.82 11.54
N ASN A 84 6.02 -3.30 11.15
CA ASN A 84 4.82 -3.38 11.99
C ASN A 84 4.17 -4.76 11.81
N MET A 85 4.48 -5.69 12.70
CA MET A 85 4.00 -7.07 12.62
C MET A 85 2.47 -7.20 12.77
N GLU A 86 1.77 -6.20 13.34
CA GLU A 86 0.31 -6.20 13.43
C GLU A 86 -0.36 -6.04 12.05
N THR A 87 0.40 -5.57 11.06
CA THR A 87 -0.08 -5.38 9.69
C THR A 87 0.23 -6.57 8.78
N ALA A 88 0.95 -7.57 9.27
CA ALA A 88 1.34 -8.71 8.47
C ALA A 88 0.12 -9.53 8.07
N ALA A 89 -0.10 -9.68 6.76
CA ALA A 89 -1.14 -10.54 6.22
C ALA A 89 -0.51 -11.80 5.61
N TYR A 90 -1.13 -12.96 5.85
CA TYR A 90 -0.69 -14.25 5.36
C TYR A 90 -1.76 -14.88 4.45
N ASP A 91 -1.34 -15.74 3.53
CA ASP A 91 -2.25 -16.54 2.72
C ASP A 91 -2.70 -17.82 3.44
N GLU A 92 -3.52 -18.63 2.77
CA GLU A 92 -4.03 -19.91 3.28
C GLU A 92 -2.91 -20.93 3.54
N GLU A 93 -1.75 -20.77 2.91
CA GLU A 93 -0.55 -21.59 3.12
C GLU A 93 0.37 -21.00 4.21
N ASN A 94 -0.08 -19.97 4.93
CA ASN A 94 0.68 -19.25 5.95
C ASN A 94 1.95 -18.57 5.42
N LYS A 95 2.00 -18.22 4.13
CA LYS A 95 3.09 -17.43 3.55
C LYS A 95 2.75 -15.95 3.58
N LEU A 96 3.77 -15.10 3.75
CA LEU A 96 3.56 -13.66 3.94
C LEU A 96 3.10 -13.03 2.60
N LYS A 97 1.94 -12.38 2.61
CA LYS A 97 1.36 -11.67 1.47
C LYS A 97 1.75 -10.20 1.45
N ASN A 98 1.71 -9.56 2.61
CA ASN A 98 2.09 -8.17 2.76
C ASN A 98 2.47 -7.82 4.18
N ILE A 99 3.17 -6.70 4.34
CA ILE A 99 3.54 -6.12 5.63
C ILE A 99 3.93 -4.64 5.45
N TYR A 100 3.81 -3.84 6.50
CA TYR A 100 4.29 -2.46 6.53
C TYR A 100 5.63 -2.32 7.27
N LEU A 101 6.47 -1.40 6.82
CA LEU A 101 7.59 -0.92 7.63
C LEU A 101 7.06 -0.21 8.88
N ALA A 102 7.81 -0.30 9.97
CA ALA A 102 7.54 0.48 11.18
C ALA A 102 7.98 1.93 10.96
N GLY A 103 7.13 2.87 11.36
CA GLY A 103 7.38 4.31 11.23
C GLY A 103 6.75 4.92 9.97
N GLU A 104 7.16 6.15 9.69
CA GLU A 104 6.59 6.99 8.64
C GLU A 104 7.70 7.71 7.87
N PHE A 105 7.53 7.81 6.55
CA PHE A 105 8.55 8.27 5.61
C PHE A 105 7.95 9.39 4.77
N GLY A 106 8.34 10.64 5.06
CA GLY A 106 7.83 11.82 4.33
C GLY A 106 6.31 12.00 4.43
N GLY A 107 5.68 11.51 5.49
CA GLY A 107 4.22 11.54 5.63
C GLY A 107 3.50 10.25 5.22
N PHE A 108 4.21 9.25 4.70
CA PHE A 108 3.62 8.01 4.20
C PHE A 108 4.08 6.78 4.98
N ALA A 109 3.20 5.79 5.12
CA ALA A 109 3.62 4.45 5.48
C ALA A 109 4.17 3.71 4.24
N ILE A 110 5.07 2.75 4.45
CA ILE A 110 5.60 1.93 3.35
C ILE A 110 5.02 0.52 3.47
N HIS A 111 4.17 0.17 2.52
CA HIS A 111 3.52 -1.13 2.38
C HIS A 111 4.32 -1.98 1.39
N ILE A 112 4.62 -3.23 1.74
CA ILE A 112 5.36 -4.14 0.85
C ILE A 112 4.53 -5.39 0.63
N LEU A 113 4.25 -5.69 -0.63
CA LEU A 113 3.45 -6.83 -1.06
C LEU A 113 4.32 -7.88 -1.76
N ARG A 114 3.86 -9.12 -1.70
CA ARG A 114 4.29 -10.17 -2.61
C ARG A 114 3.48 -10.07 -3.91
N LYS A 115 4.19 -10.16 -5.04
CA LYS A 115 3.59 -10.21 -6.38
C LYS A 115 2.80 -11.49 -6.61
#